data_AF-A0A069DNM2-F1
#
_entry.id   AF-A0A069DNM2-F1
#
_cell.length_a   1.000
_cell.length_b   1.000
_cell.length_c   1.000
_cell.angle_alpha   90.00
_cell.angle_beta   90.00
_cell.angle_gamma   90.00
#
_symmetry.space_group_name_H-M   'P 1'
#
loop_
_entity.id
_entity.type
_entity.pdbx_description
1 polymer ?
#
loop_
_entity_poly.entity_id
_entity_poly.type
_entity_poly.pdbx_seq_one_letter_code
_entity_poly.pdbx_strand_id
1 'polypeptide(L)'
;SKENGHLKLLAILIPILSISYVQYMITVKEKTTKRNRDTVVFTDDGLPIGVTYLLKVLKLEAEFDSLRWFDSVNKKFFEQEQSLMQTNVSSDDNTNKLAIRRLRMYQKEFELLYCSLISARVFF
;
A
#
# COMPACT_ATOMS: atom_id res chain seq x y z
N SER A 1 23.88 -24.96 2.30
CA SER A 1 23.27 -24.43 3.52
C SER A 1 21.80 -24.11 3.33
N LYS A 2 20.92 -24.78 4.09
CA LYS A 2 19.52 -24.38 4.34
C LYS A 2 19.50 -23.37 5.51
N GLU A 3 20.33 -22.35 5.45
CA GLU A 3 20.38 -21.33 6.49
C GLU A 3 19.66 -20.11 5.95
N ASN A 4 18.62 -19.66 6.66
CA ASN A 4 17.77 -18.49 6.39
C ASN A 4 16.41 -18.73 5.70
N GLY A 5 15.82 -19.93 5.80
CA GLY A 5 14.42 -20.14 5.38
C GLY A 5 13.41 -19.23 6.09
N HIS A 6 13.67 -18.89 7.35
CA HIS A 6 12.86 -17.97 8.15
C HIS A 6 12.99 -16.50 7.71
N LEU A 7 14.12 -16.09 7.11
CA LEU A 7 14.29 -14.71 6.61
C LEU A 7 13.40 -14.46 5.37
N LYS A 8 13.09 -15.49 4.59
CA LYS A 8 12.10 -15.39 3.50
C LYS A 8 10.70 -15.07 4.00
N LEU A 9 10.37 -15.43 5.24
CA LEU A 9 9.10 -15.05 5.86
C LEU A 9 9.00 -13.52 6.01
N LEU A 10 10.11 -12.82 6.19
CA LEU A 10 10.11 -11.36 6.28
C LEU A 10 9.69 -10.71 4.95
N ALA A 11 10.20 -11.21 3.82
CA ALA A 11 9.79 -10.72 2.50
C ALA A 11 8.27 -10.92 2.26
N ILE A 12 7.72 -12.04 2.75
CA ILE A 12 6.27 -12.35 2.68
C ILE A 12 5.45 -11.52 3.66
N LEU A 13 6.04 -11.08 4.78
CA LEU A 13 5.38 -10.23 5.77
C LEU A 13 5.12 -8.82 5.24
N ILE A 14 5.98 -8.30 4.35
CA ILE A 14 5.89 -6.93 3.82
C ILE A 14 4.55 -6.67 3.11
N PRO A 15 4.04 -7.54 2.22
CA PRO A 15 2.68 -7.42 1.70
C PRO A 15 1.60 -7.26 2.78
N ILE A 16 1.67 -8.03 3.86
CA ILE A 16 0.69 -7.97 4.96
C ILE A 16 0.79 -6.63 5.69
N LEU A 17 2.01 -6.21 6.02
CA LEU A 17 2.28 -4.92 6.65
C LEU A 17 1.81 -3.75 5.77
N SER A 18 2.02 -3.84 4.46
CA SER A 18 1.62 -2.79 3.51
C SER A 18 0.11 -2.55 3.54
N ILE A 19 -0.70 -3.61 3.64
CA ILE A 19 -2.15 -3.50 3.74
C ILE A 19 -2.55 -2.82 5.05
N SER A 20 -1.97 -3.24 6.17
CA SER A 20 -2.26 -2.67 7.48
C SER A 20 -1.85 -1.20 7.57
N TYR A 21 -0.68 -0.86 7.03
CA TYR A 21 -0.18 0.50 6.95
C TYR A 21 -1.09 1.40 6.12
N VAL A 22 -1.50 0.97 4.92
CA VAL A 22 -2.41 1.74 4.06
C VAL A 22 -3.74 2.01 4.78
N GLN A 23 -4.31 1.01 5.47
CA GLN A 23 -5.52 1.19 6.26
C GLN A 23 -5.35 2.21 7.40
N TYR A 24 -4.21 2.16 8.09
CA TYR A 24 -3.87 3.13 9.13
C TYR A 24 -3.76 4.55 8.56
N MET A 25 -3.02 4.71 7.45
CA MET A 25 -2.82 6.01 6.80
C MET A 25 -4.12 6.65 6.34
N ILE A 26 -5.02 5.87 5.75
CA ILE A 26 -6.38 6.33 5.41
C ILE A 26 -7.10 6.84 6.66
N THR A 27 -7.10 6.05 7.72
CA THR A 27 -7.82 6.37 8.97
C THR A 27 -7.28 7.66 9.61
N VAL A 28 -5.96 7.85 9.61
CA VAL A 28 -5.31 9.06 10.13
C VAL A 28 -5.64 10.27 9.26
N LYS A 29 -5.58 10.13 7.94
CA LYS A 29 -5.92 11.20 6.99
C LYS A 29 -7.39 11.63 7.13
N GLU A 30 -8.31 10.68 7.21
CA GLU A 30 -9.74 10.98 7.43
C GLU A 30 -10.00 11.68 8.76
N LYS A 31 -9.33 11.28 9.85
CA LYS A 31 -9.43 11.94 11.17
C LYS A 31 -8.92 13.38 11.12
N THR A 32 -7.87 13.64 10.36
CA THR A 32 -7.26 14.97 10.24
C THR A 32 -8.17 15.91 9.45
N THR A 33 -8.67 15.45 8.31
CA THR A 33 -9.63 16.21 7.48
C THR A 33 -10.89 16.62 8.24
N LYS A 34 -11.36 15.80 9.19
CA LYS A 34 -12.55 16.10 10.01
C LYS A 34 -12.30 17.08 11.15
N ARG A 35 -11.05 17.24 11.61
CA ARG A 35 -10.78 17.91 12.90
C ARG A 35 -10.35 19.38 12.75
N ASN A 36 -10.14 19.90 11.54
CA ASN A 36 -9.67 21.28 11.25
C ASN A 36 -8.56 21.75 12.22
N ARG A 37 -7.71 20.83 12.66
CA ARG A 37 -6.55 21.13 13.51
C ARG A 37 -5.34 20.95 12.63
N ASP A 38 -4.47 21.94 12.63
CA ASP A 38 -3.08 21.92 12.13
C ASP A 38 -2.20 20.91 12.89
N THR A 39 -2.77 19.78 13.29
CA THR A 39 -2.00 18.60 13.65
C THR A 39 -1.34 18.13 12.37
N VAL A 40 -0.09 18.56 12.20
CA VAL A 40 0.89 18.01 11.27
C VAL A 40 0.74 16.50 11.28
N VAL A 41 0.08 15.96 10.26
CA VAL A 41 0.09 14.53 10.00
C VAL A 41 1.53 14.27 9.64
N PHE A 42 2.28 13.74 10.62
CA PHE A 42 3.64 13.31 10.45
C PHE A 42 3.63 12.41 9.20
N THR A 43 4.31 12.83 8.14
CA THR A 43 4.51 12.02 6.95
C THR A 43 5.26 10.77 7.42
N ASP A 44 4.56 9.64 7.54
CA ASP A 44 5.12 8.44 8.16
C ASP A 44 5.91 7.62 7.14
N ASP A 45 6.99 8.21 6.62
CA ASP A 45 7.95 7.46 5.80
C ASP A 45 8.77 6.48 6.66
N GLY A 46 8.56 6.43 7.98
CA GLY A 46 9.30 5.58 8.91
C GLY A 46 9.15 4.09 8.60
N LEU A 47 7.92 3.62 8.32
CA LEU A 47 7.72 2.23 7.92
C LEU A 47 8.36 1.92 6.54
N PRO A 48 8.09 2.68 5.46
CA PRO A 48 8.76 2.47 4.17
C PRO A 48 10.29 2.44 4.29
N ILE A 49 10.89 3.42 4.98
CA ILE A 49 12.34 3.50 5.18
C ILE A 49 12.86 2.29 5.94
N GLY A 50 12.19 1.90 7.04
CA GLY A 50 12.58 0.76 7.85
C GLY A 50 12.49 -0.57 7.10
N VAL A 51 11.42 -0.77 6.31
CA VAL A 51 11.26 -1.96 5.46
C VAL A 51 12.37 -2.02 4.42
N THR A 52 12.67 -0.92 3.74
CA THR A 52 13.75 -0.88 2.74
C THR A 52 15.10 -1.17 3.38
N TYR A 53 15.40 -0.59 4.54
CA TYR A 53 16.62 -0.86 5.28
C TYR A 53 16.75 -2.35 5.63
N LEU A 54 15.69 -2.97 6.16
CA LEU A 54 15.68 -4.40 6.51
C LEU A 54 15.89 -5.29 5.28
N LEU A 55 15.20 -5.00 4.17
CA LEU A 55 15.38 -5.72 2.91
C LEU A 55 16.83 -5.66 2.42
N LYS A 56 17.45 -4.48 2.51
CA LYS A 56 18.84 -4.27 2.08
C LYS A 56 19.83 -5.03 2.95
N VAL A 57 19.76 -4.86 4.27
CA VAL A 57 20.71 -5.48 5.23
C VAL A 57 20.62 -7.00 5.18
N LEU A 58 19.41 -7.54 5.00
CA LEU A 58 19.19 -8.99 4.93
C LEU A 58 19.33 -9.57 3.52
N LYS A 59 19.61 -8.74 2.51
CA LYS A 59 19.73 -9.12 1.10
C LYS A 59 18.49 -9.86 0.56
N LEU A 60 17.30 -9.40 0.95
CA LEU A 60 16.01 -9.97 0.58
C LEU A 60 15.29 -9.20 -0.55
N GLU A 61 15.96 -8.21 -1.14
CA GLU A 61 15.37 -7.38 -2.20
C GLU A 61 14.89 -8.20 -3.39
N ALA A 62 15.69 -9.15 -3.86
CA ALA A 62 15.35 -9.99 -5.00
C ALA A 62 14.14 -10.90 -4.70
N GLU A 63 14.09 -11.49 -3.51
CA GLU A 63 12.94 -12.28 -3.05
C GLU A 63 11.67 -11.42 -2.98
N PHE A 64 11.76 -10.20 -2.43
CA PHE A 64 10.63 -9.29 -2.37
C PHE A 64 10.17 -8.83 -3.76
N ASP A 65 11.10 -8.42 -4.62
CA ASP A 65 10.82 -7.96 -5.99
C ASP A 65 10.16 -9.10 -6.81
N SER A 66 10.53 -10.36 -6.57
CA SER A 66 9.92 -11.52 -7.23
C SER A 66 8.43 -11.71 -6.92
N LEU A 67 7.94 -11.17 -5.80
CA LEU A 67 6.52 -11.24 -5.44
C LEU A 67 5.65 -10.38 -6.35
N ARG A 68 6.23 -9.37 -7.02
CA ARG A 68 5.49 -8.40 -7.84
C ARG A 68 4.25 -7.86 -7.12
N TRP A 69 4.42 -7.57 -5.82
CA TRP A 69 3.31 -7.25 -4.93
C TRP A 69 2.55 -6.00 -5.39
N PHE A 70 3.26 -4.91 -5.66
CA PHE A 70 2.63 -3.65 -6.08
C PHE A 70 1.96 -3.75 -7.45
N ASP A 71 2.50 -4.55 -8.37
CA ASP A 71 1.83 -4.85 -9.65
C ASP A 71 0.50 -5.59 -9.41
N SER A 72 0.52 -6.59 -8.51
CA SER A 72 -0.66 -7.38 -8.16
C SER A 72 -1.74 -6.52 -7.49
N VAL A 73 -1.32 -5.59 -6.63
CA VAL A 73 -2.22 -4.61 -5.99
C VAL A 73 -2.85 -3.68 -7.02
N ASN A 74 -2.05 -3.08 -7.91
CA ASN A 74 -2.55 -2.18 -8.94
C ASN A 74 -3.52 -2.88 -9.90
N LYS A 75 -3.17 -4.10 -10.34
CA LYS A 75 -4.04 -4.93 -11.17
C LYS A 75 -5.38 -5.20 -10.48
N LYS A 76 -5.35 -5.59 -9.20
CA LYS A 76 -6.57 -5.86 -8.42
C LYS A 76 -7.47 -4.62 -8.33
N PHE A 77 -6.92 -3.46 -8.01
CA PHE A 77 -7.72 -2.23 -7.92
C PHE A 77 -8.31 -1.82 -9.27
N PHE A 78 -7.54 -1.94 -10.35
CA PHE A 78 -8.00 -1.67 -11.71
C PHE A 78 -9.16 -2.58 -12.14
N GLU A 79 -9.04 -3.88 -11.90
CA GLU A 79 -10.10 -4.86 -12.21
C GLU A 79 -11.37 -4.61 -11.37
N GLN A 80 -11.20 -4.27 -10.08
CA GLN A 80 -12.32 -3.93 -9.20
C GLN A 80 -13.02 -2.64 -9.63
N GLU A 81 -12.28 -1.61 -10.05
CA GLU A 81 -12.87 -0.38 -10.55
C GLU A 81 -13.63 -0.61 -11.87
N GLN A 82 -13.06 -1.34 -12.83
CA GLN A 82 -13.74 -1.68 -14.08
C GLN A 82 -15.03 -2.46 -13.87
N SER A 83 -15.02 -3.47 -13.00
CA SER A 83 -16.21 -4.29 -12.74
C SER A 83 -17.35 -3.45 -12.14
N LEU A 84 -17.04 -2.49 -11.25
CA LEU A 84 -18.04 -1.57 -10.70
C LEU A 84 -18.55 -0.57 -11.75
N MET A 85 -17.67 -0.08 -12.64
CA MET A 85 -18.07 0.80 -13.74
C MET A 85 -19.01 0.12 -14.73
N GLN A 86 -18.78 -1.16 -15.04
CA GLN A 86 -19.66 -1.95 -15.92
C GLN A 86 -21.03 -2.23 -15.27
N THR A 87 -21.09 -2.34 -13.94
CA THR A 87 -22.32 -2.60 -13.19
C THR A 87 -23.24 -1.36 -13.07
N ASN A 88 -22.71 -0.14 -13.27
CA ASN A 88 -23.45 1.13 -13.21
C ASN A 88 -24.57 1.30 -14.24
N VAL A 89 -24.70 0.40 -15.22
CA VAL A 89 -25.74 0.49 -16.25
C VAL A 89 -27.13 0.16 -15.70
N SER A 90 -27.24 -0.44 -14.50
CA SER A 90 -28.49 -1.09 -14.07
C SER A 90 -29.02 -0.79 -12.66
N SER A 91 -28.23 -0.26 -11.70
CA SER A 91 -28.70 -0.11 -10.30
C SER A 91 -27.88 0.90 -9.46
N ASP A 92 -28.60 1.69 -8.65
CA ASP A 92 -28.18 2.51 -7.49
C ASP A 92 -26.85 3.28 -7.60
N ASP A 93 -26.88 4.40 -8.34
CA ASP A 93 -25.75 5.25 -8.74
C ASP A 93 -24.93 5.81 -7.55
N ASN A 94 -25.52 5.96 -6.36
CA ASN A 94 -24.83 6.57 -5.20
C ASN A 94 -23.91 5.58 -4.45
N THR A 95 -24.28 4.31 -4.34
CA THR A 95 -23.49 3.30 -3.62
C THR A 95 -22.23 2.94 -4.41
N ASN A 96 -22.34 2.77 -5.73
CA ASN A 96 -21.21 2.50 -6.61
C ASN A 96 -20.22 3.67 -6.67
N LYS A 97 -20.70 4.92 -6.72
CA LYS A 97 -19.82 6.11 -6.65
C LYS A 97 -18.99 6.14 -5.38
N LEU A 98 -19.59 5.82 -4.23
CA LEU A 98 -18.86 5.77 -2.96
C LEU A 98 -17.83 4.62 -2.93
N ALA A 99 -18.19 3.46 -3.49
CA ALA A 99 -17.28 2.32 -3.60
C ALA A 99 -16.07 2.63 -4.50
N ILE A 100 -16.28 3.22 -5.68
CA ILE A 100 -15.21 3.64 -6.59
C ILE A 100 -14.29 4.67 -5.92
N ARG A 101 -14.87 5.67 -5.24
CA ARG A 101 -14.08 6.66 -4.48
C ARG A 101 -13.20 5.99 -3.43
N ARG A 102 -13.73 4.99 -2.72
CA ARG A 102 -12.98 4.23 -1.72
C ARG A 102 -11.85 3.43 -2.38
N LEU A 103 -12.09 2.74 -3.49
CA LEU A 103 -11.04 2.00 -4.21
C LEU A 103 -9.89 2.91 -4.62
N ARG A 104 -10.19 4.08 -5.22
CA ARG A 104 -9.19 5.07 -5.61
C ARG A 104 -8.38 5.59 -4.44
N MET A 105 -9.02 5.78 -3.29
CA MET A 105 -8.32 6.20 -2.07
C MET A 105 -7.30 5.15 -1.63
N TYR A 106 -7.67 3.86 -1.61
CA TYR A 106 -6.71 2.79 -1.29
C TYR A 106 -5.59 2.69 -2.32
N GLN A 107 -5.92 2.72 -3.62
CA GLN A 107 -4.93 2.69 -4.68
C GLN A 107 -3.92 3.82 -4.52
N LYS A 108 -4.39 5.04 -4.22
CA LYS A 108 -3.50 6.19 -4.04
C LYS A 108 -2.53 6.01 -2.88
N GLU A 109 -2.99 5.45 -1.77
CA GLU A 109 -2.12 5.20 -0.61
C GLU A 109 -1.09 4.09 -0.88
N PHE A 110 -1.45 3.07 -1.66
CA PHE A 110 -0.49 2.07 -2.12
C PHE A 110 0.57 2.66 -3.06
N GLU A 111 0.19 3.58 -3.96
CA GLU A 111 1.15 4.31 -4.80
C GLU A 111 2.12 5.14 -3.95
N LEU A 112 1.61 5.86 -2.94
CA LEU A 112 2.46 6.65 -2.05
C LEU A 112 3.45 5.78 -1.28
N LEU A 113 2.99 4.63 -0.76
CA LEU A 113 3.85 3.65 -0.11
C LEU A 113 4.93 3.14 -1.08
N TYR A 114 4.56 2.79 -2.31
CA TYR A 114 5.51 2.34 -3.33
C TYR A 114 6.57 3.40 -3.64
N CYS A 115 6.15 4.65 -3.88
CA CYS A 115 7.07 5.77 -4.12
C CYS A 115 8.03 5.96 -2.94
N SER A 116 7.55 5.84 -1.71
CA SER A 116 8.36 5.99 -0.49
C SER A 116 9.39 4.87 -0.37
N LEU A 117 9.00 3.62 -0.66
CA LEU A 117 9.91 2.46 -0.67
C LEU A 117 10.99 2.60 -1.74
N ILE A 118 10.61 2.96 -2.97
CA ILE A 118 11.56 3.16 -4.08
C ILE A 118 12.51 4.31 -3.79
N SER A 119 12.00 5.43 -3.26
CA SER A 119 12.84 6.56 -2.86
C SER A 119 13.83 6.15 -1.77
N ALA A 120 13.38 5.40 -0.76
CA ALA A 120 14.25 4.87 0.29
C ALA A 120 15.35 3.95 -0.27
N ARG A 121 15.07 3.17 -1.33
CA ARG A 121 16.06 2.25 -1.94
C ARG A 121 17.25 2.99 -2.56
N VAL A 122 17.08 4.25 -2.96
CA VAL A 122 18.19 5.05 -3.49
C VAL A 122 19.22 5.37 -2.41
N PHE A 123 18.80 5.45 -1.14
CA PHE A 123 19.66 5.84 -0.02
C PHE A 123 20.43 4.68 0.64
N PHE A 124 20.07 3.42 0.35
CA PHE A 124 20.66 2.23 0.96
C PHE A 124 21.25 1.28 -0.09
#